data_AF-A0A3E0KL48-F1
#
_entry.id   AF-A0A3E0KL48-F1
#
_cell.length_a   1.000
_cell.length_b   1.000
_cell.length_c   1.000
_cell.angle_alpha   90.00
_cell.angle_beta   90.00
_cell.angle_gamma   90.00
#
_symmetry.space_group_name_H-M   'P 1'
#
loop_
_entity.id
_entity.type
_entity.pdbx_description
1 polymer ?
#
loop_
_entity_poly.entity_id
_entity_poly.type
_entity_poly.pdbx_seq_one_letter_code
_entity_poly.pdbx_strand_id
1 'polypeptide(L)'
;MKTLCSQPQTEPVIRHVRLGPKRVRRWFLRPQEKLDDEERRFLGLVLDASPAVREAYSLLQDFRKIVTEKNADALRSWLEQATRSSLAPIRGFARSLEQDMDAVMNALRLPWSNGPVEGH
;
A
#
# COMPACT_ATOMS: atom_id res chain seq x y z
N MET A 1 27.23 6.48 -48.48
CA MET A 1 27.25 7.67 -47.61
C MET A 1 25.83 8.18 -47.44
N LYS A 2 25.49 8.63 -46.22
CA LYS A 2 24.25 9.29 -45.75
C LYS A 2 23.18 8.33 -45.19
N THR A 3 23.24 7.99 -43.91
CA THR A 3 22.82 8.68 -42.65
C THR A 3 21.56 7.99 -42.11
N LEU A 4 21.77 7.11 -41.14
CA LEU A 4 20.74 6.52 -40.30
C LEU A 4 20.18 7.65 -39.40
N CYS A 5 18.92 8.02 -39.60
CA CYS A 5 18.26 9.01 -38.75
C CYS A 5 17.88 8.32 -37.43
N SER A 6 18.73 8.47 -36.41
CA SER A 6 18.45 8.02 -35.06
C SER A 6 17.27 8.81 -34.49
N GLN A 7 16.17 8.12 -34.19
CA GLN A 7 15.07 8.68 -33.40
C GLN A 7 15.60 9.05 -32.00
N PRO A 8 15.26 10.23 -31.45
CA PRO A 8 15.64 10.57 -30.09
C PRO A 8 14.85 9.68 -29.14
N GLN A 9 15.56 8.78 -28.47
CA GLN A 9 15.02 8.01 -27.35
C GLN A 9 14.79 9.00 -26.20
N THR A 10 13.53 9.33 -25.93
CA THR A 10 13.16 10.18 -24.80
C THR A 10 13.31 9.38 -23.52
N GLU A 11 14.49 9.45 -22.91
CA GLU A 11 14.78 8.84 -21.63
C GLU A 11 13.79 9.42 -20.59
N PRO A 12 13.05 8.57 -19.84
CA PRO A 12 12.09 9.07 -18.87
C PRO A 12 12.85 9.82 -17.78
N VAL A 13 12.60 11.12 -17.64
CA VAL A 13 13.15 11.92 -16.54
C VAL A 13 12.54 11.40 -15.23
N ILE A 14 13.26 10.51 -14.55
CA ILE A 14 12.88 9.98 -13.24
C ILE A 14 12.98 11.12 -12.22
N ARG A 15 11.86 11.79 -11.94
CA ARG A 15 11.79 12.76 -10.84
C ARG A 15 11.68 11.99 -9.54
N HIS A 16 12.75 12.01 -8.74
CA HIS A 16 12.73 11.47 -7.39
C HIS A 16 11.85 12.34 -6.51
N VAL A 17 10.58 11.93 -6.37
CA VAL A 17 9.70 12.52 -5.37
C VAL A 17 10.08 11.98 -4.00
N ARG A 18 10.61 12.83 -3.13
CA ARG A 18 10.69 12.51 -1.70
C ARG A 18 9.35 12.77 -1.04
N LEU A 19 8.58 11.70 -0.86
CA LEU A 19 7.39 11.73 -0.02
C LEU A 19 7.82 11.67 1.45
N GLY A 20 7.57 12.76 2.20
CA GLY A 20 7.79 12.75 3.64
C GLY A 20 6.90 11.69 4.33
N PRO A 21 7.33 11.12 5.46
CA PRO A 21 6.62 10.03 6.15
C PRO A 21 5.18 10.38 6.53
N LYS A 22 4.89 11.65 6.82
CA LYS A 22 3.53 12.14 7.07
C LYS A 22 2.63 12.04 5.84
N ARG A 23 3.16 12.35 4.64
CA ARG A 23 2.43 12.23 3.38
C ARG A 23 2.21 10.78 2.99
N VAL A 24 3.22 9.93 3.13
CA VAL A 24 3.08 8.48 2.91
C VAL A 24 2.00 7.90 3.81
N ARG A 25 2.05 8.15 5.11
CA ARG A 25 0.99 7.70 6.05
C ARG A 25 -0.38 8.23 5.65
N ARG A 26 -0.48 9.52 5.29
CA ARG A 26 -1.76 10.12 4.89
C ARG A 26 -2.33 9.46 3.64
N TRP A 27 -1.52 9.20 2.63
CA TRP A 27 -2.03 8.66 1.36
C TRP A 27 -2.30 7.16 1.42
N PHE A 28 -1.44 6.40 2.11
CA PHE A 28 -1.53 4.94 2.16
C PHE A 28 -2.43 4.40 3.28
N LEU A 29 -2.69 5.18 4.34
CA LEU A 29 -3.53 4.75 5.47
C LEU A 29 -4.89 5.44 5.51
N ARG A 30 -5.28 6.17 4.46
CA ARG A 30 -6.62 6.78 4.36
C ARG A 30 -7.39 6.28 3.15
N PRO A 31 -8.74 6.31 3.22
CA PRO A 31 -9.57 6.16 2.03
C PRO A 31 -9.15 7.17 0.98
N GLN A 32 -9.01 6.72 -0.28
CA GLN A 32 -8.66 7.58 -1.40
C GLN A 32 -9.69 8.71 -1.58
N GLU A 33 -10.93 8.47 -1.17
CA GLU A 33 -12.04 9.42 -1.18
C GLU A 33 -11.83 10.60 -0.22
N LYS A 34 -10.96 10.42 0.80
CA LYS A 34 -10.60 11.47 1.77
C LYS A 34 -9.34 12.25 1.40
N LEU A 35 -8.76 11.98 0.23
CA LEU A 35 -7.67 12.76 -0.33
C LEU A 35 -8.24 13.91 -1.16
N ASP A 36 -7.61 15.08 -1.07
CA ASP A 36 -7.97 16.22 -1.93
C ASP A 36 -7.57 15.98 -3.39
N ASP A 37 -8.03 16.84 -4.30
CA ASP A 37 -7.81 16.68 -5.74
C ASP A 37 -6.33 16.69 -6.13
N GLU A 38 -5.52 17.51 -5.46
CA GLU A 38 -4.08 17.59 -5.73
C GLU A 38 -3.36 16.32 -5.26
N GLU A 39 -3.70 15.84 -4.06
CA GLU A 39 -3.20 14.59 -3.48
C GLU A 39 -3.58 13.38 -4.34
N ARG A 40 -4.83 13.30 -4.81
CA ARG A 40 -5.27 12.22 -5.71
C ARG A 40 -4.53 12.22 -7.02
N ARG A 41 -4.37 13.40 -7.63
CA ARG A 41 -3.62 13.55 -8.89
C ARG A 41 -2.18 13.12 -8.71
N PHE A 42 -1.55 13.55 -7.62
CA PHE A 42 -0.17 13.20 -7.33
C PHE A 42 0.00 11.69 -7.06
N LEU A 43 -0.91 11.11 -6.27
CA LEU A 43 -0.95 9.68 -6.03
C LEU A 43 -1.05 8.91 -7.35
N GLY A 44 -1.93 9.34 -8.27
CA GLY A 44 -2.03 8.76 -9.61
C GLY A 44 -0.69 8.71 -10.34
N LEU A 45 0.04 9.84 -10.38
CA LEU A 45 1.37 9.89 -11.00
C LEU A 45 2.38 8.93 -10.36
N VAL A 46 2.33 8.78 -9.03
CA VAL A 46 3.22 7.84 -8.30
C VAL A 46 2.88 6.39 -8.63
N LEU A 47 1.59 6.04 -8.70
CA LEU A 47 1.14 4.70 -9.04
C LEU A 47 1.40 4.35 -10.52
N ASP A 48 1.37 5.34 -11.40
CA ASP A 48 1.72 5.19 -12.83
C ASP A 48 3.22 4.99 -13.02
N ALA A 49 4.04 5.62 -12.17
CA ALA A 49 5.50 5.54 -12.28
C ALA A 49 6.09 4.18 -11.85
N SER A 50 5.38 3.39 -11.03
CA SER A 50 5.91 2.10 -10.54
C SER A 50 4.81 1.06 -10.29
N PRO A 51 4.80 -0.05 -11.05
CA PRO A 51 3.91 -1.18 -10.81
C PRO A 51 4.02 -1.75 -9.39
N ALA A 52 5.25 -1.79 -8.86
CA ALA A 52 5.54 -2.21 -7.49
C ALA A 52 4.83 -1.31 -6.45
N VAL A 53 4.88 0.01 -6.64
CA VAL A 53 4.19 0.95 -5.72
C VAL A 53 2.68 0.84 -5.85
N ARG A 54 2.17 0.61 -7.07
CA ARG A 54 0.74 0.35 -7.31
C ARG A 54 0.25 -0.89 -6.58
N GLU A 55 0.99 -1.99 -6.70
CA GLU A 55 0.68 -3.23 -5.99
C GLU A 55 0.67 -3.01 -4.48
N ALA A 56 1.69 -2.32 -3.94
CA ALA A 56 1.75 -1.99 -2.52
C ALA A 56 0.54 -1.20 -2.05
N TYR A 57 0.18 -0.17 -2.82
CA TYR A 57 -0.95 0.71 -2.51
C TYR A 57 -2.26 -0.07 -2.50
N SER A 58 -2.51 -0.91 -3.51
CA SER A 58 -3.72 -1.74 -3.58
C SER A 58 -3.82 -2.66 -2.37
N LEU A 59 -2.77 -3.43 -2.08
CA LEU A 59 -2.75 -4.38 -0.96
C LEU A 59 -2.97 -3.66 0.38
N LEU A 60 -2.37 -2.48 0.58
CA LEU A 60 -2.57 -1.70 1.80
C LEU A 60 -4.00 -1.18 1.94
N GLN A 61 -4.62 -0.73 0.85
CA GLN A 61 -6.00 -0.24 0.87
C GLN A 61 -7.01 -1.37 1.12
N ASP A 62 -6.79 -2.54 0.50
CA ASP A 62 -7.60 -3.73 0.72
C ASP A 62 -7.51 -4.18 2.17
N PHE A 63 -6.29 -4.28 2.72
CA PHE A 63 -6.07 -4.61 4.13
C PHE A 63 -6.78 -3.62 5.07
N ARG A 64 -6.66 -2.31 4.78
CA ARG A 64 -7.32 -1.27 5.59
C ARG A 64 -8.83 -1.46 5.59
N LYS A 65 -9.42 -1.74 4.43
CA LYS A 65 -10.86 -2.01 4.30
C LYS A 65 -11.26 -3.23 5.13
N ILE A 66 -10.53 -4.33 4.99
CA ILE A 66 -10.74 -5.57 5.74
C ILE A 66 -10.72 -5.34 7.25
N VAL A 67 -9.73 -4.61 7.77
CA VAL A 67 -9.62 -4.30 9.20
C VAL A 67 -10.75 -3.38 9.66
N THR A 68 -11.12 -2.39 8.84
CA THR A 68 -12.22 -1.45 9.16
C THR A 68 -13.57 -2.16 9.20
N GLU A 69 -13.81 -3.07 8.25
CA GLU A 69 -15.04 -3.86 8.13
C GLU A 69 -15.04 -5.12 9.02
N LYS A 70 -13.92 -5.40 9.69
CA LYS A 70 -13.71 -6.61 10.51
C LYS A 70 -14.01 -7.91 9.74
N ASN A 71 -13.66 -7.93 8.46
CA ASN A 71 -13.99 -9.03 7.55
C ASN A 71 -12.91 -10.12 7.57
N ALA A 72 -13.05 -11.08 8.49
CA ALA A 72 -12.13 -12.19 8.65
C ALA A 72 -11.93 -13.05 7.39
N ASP A 73 -13.00 -13.30 6.62
CA ASP A 73 -12.91 -14.15 5.43
C ASP A 73 -12.10 -13.45 4.33
N ALA A 74 -12.31 -12.14 4.14
CA ALA A 74 -11.54 -11.34 3.21
C ALA A 74 -10.06 -11.22 3.61
N LEU A 75 -9.74 -11.26 4.92
CA LEU A 75 -8.36 -11.27 5.40
C LEU A 75 -7.58 -12.49 4.89
N ARG A 76 -8.19 -13.67 4.90
CA ARG A 76 -7.53 -14.90 4.42
C ARG A 76 -7.18 -14.79 2.94
N SER A 77 -8.13 -14.36 2.11
CA SER A 77 -7.91 -14.14 0.67
C SER A 77 -6.87 -13.05 0.41
N TRP A 78 -6.79 -12.05 1.29
CA TRP A 78 -5.76 -11.01 1.19
C TRP A 78 -4.36 -11.56 1.53
N LEU A 79 -4.22 -12.42 2.53
CA LEU A 79 -2.94 -13.04 2.88
C LEU A 79 -2.38 -13.90 1.75
N GLU A 80 -3.22 -14.69 1.08
CA GLU A 80 -2.82 -15.48 -0.10
C GLU A 80 -2.28 -14.60 -1.24
N GLN A 81 -2.86 -13.41 -1.43
CA GLN A 81 -2.37 -12.46 -2.42
C GLN A 81 -1.08 -11.77 -1.95
N ALA A 82 -1.03 -11.34 -0.69
CA ALA A 82 0.10 -10.61 -0.12
C ALA A 82 1.37 -11.47 -0.01
N THR A 83 1.26 -12.77 0.27
CA THR A 83 2.39 -13.72 0.26
C THR A 83 2.96 -13.94 -1.13
N ARG A 84 2.17 -13.73 -2.19
CA ARG A 84 2.59 -13.80 -3.61
C ARG A 84 3.05 -12.46 -4.17
N SER A 85 3.04 -11.40 -3.35
CA SER A 85 3.40 -10.06 -3.79
C SER A 85 4.81 -10.00 -4.37
N SER A 86 5.05 -9.14 -5.35
CA SER A 86 6.40 -8.89 -5.87
C SER A 86 7.31 -8.26 -4.79
N LEU A 87 6.72 -7.66 -3.76
CA LEU A 87 7.43 -6.90 -2.73
C LEU A 87 7.78 -7.76 -1.52
N ALA A 88 9.09 -7.95 -1.28
CA ALA A 88 9.59 -8.67 -0.11
C ALA A 88 9.05 -8.13 1.24
N PRO A 89 8.93 -6.81 1.47
CA PRO A 89 8.36 -6.29 2.71
C PRO A 89 6.90 -6.72 2.94
N ILE A 90 6.10 -6.78 1.87
CA ILE A 90 4.68 -7.19 1.96
C ILE A 90 4.58 -8.68 2.25
N ARG A 91 5.39 -9.51 1.56
CA ARG A 91 5.43 -10.95 1.85
C ARG A 91 5.83 -11.22 3.30
N GLY A 92 6.83 -10.50 3.81
CA GLY A 92 7.27 -10.60 5.20
C GLY A 92 6.14 -10.24 6.17
N PHE A 93 5.45 -9.12 5.92
CA PHE A 93 4.31 -8.70 6.72
C PHE A 93 3.16 -9.71 6.71
N ALA A 94 2.79 -10.23 5.53
CA ALA A 94 1.75 -11.25 5.40
C ALA A 94 2.11 -12.51 6.19
N ARG A 95 3.36 -12.97 6.11
CA ARG A 95 3.82 -14.15 6.84
C ARG A 95 3.78 -13.95 8.36
N SER A 96 4.11 -12.76 8.86
CA SER A 96 3.96 -12.46 10.30
C SER A 96 2.49 -12.49 10.72
N LEU A 97 1.58 -11.93 9.92
CA LEU A 97 0.15 -12.02 10.20
C LEU A 97 -0.38 -13.45 10.16
N GLU A 98 0.10 -14.28 9.23
CA GLU A 98 -0.23 -15.71 9.17
C GLU A 98 0.19 -16.46 10.44
N GLN A 99 1.35 -16.12 11.00
CA GLN A 99 1.85 -16.72 12.25
C GLN A 99 0.98 -16.32 13.45
N ASP A 100 0.49 -15.08 13.45
CA ASP A 100 -0.32 -14.51 14.53
C ASP A 100 -1.84 -14.56 14.26
N MET A 101 -2.31 -15.46 13.38
CA MET A 101 -3.70 -15.45 12.92
C MET A 101 -4.73 -15.51 14.05
N ASP A 102 -4.50 -16.32 15.08
CA ASP A 102 -5.43 -16.38 16.21
C ASP A 102 -5.52 -15.04 16.94
N ALA A 103 -4.40 -14.35 17.12
CA ALA A 103 -4.37 -13.01 17.71
C ALA A 103 -5.04 -11.97 16.81
N VAL A 104 -4.83 -12.04 15.49
CA VAL A 104 -5.45 -11.13 14.52
C VAL A 104 -6.96 -11.34 14.47
N MET A 105 -7.43 -12.58 14.44
CA MET A 105 -8.86 -12.91 14.44
C MET A 105 -9.53 -12.45 15.73
N ASN A 106 -8.84 -12.60 16.87
CA ASN A 106 -9.31 -12.06 18.14
C ASN A 106 -9.34 -10.52 18.13
N ALA A 107 -8.34 -9.85 17.55
CA ALA A 107 -8.31 -8.39 17.41
C ALA A 107 -9.44 -7.85 16.51
N LEU A 108 -9.85 -8.60 15.48
CA LEU A 108 -11.00 -8.24 14.64
C LEU A 108 -12.33 -8.46 15.39
N ARG A 109 -12.47 -9.55 16.15
CA ARG A 109 -13.69 -9.87 16.92
C ARG A 109 -13.89 -8.97 18.15
N LEU A 110 -12.83 -8.61 18.85
CA LEU A 110 -12.95 -7.85 20.10
C LEU A 110 -13.20 -6.35 19.81
N PRO A 111 -14.03 -5.67 20.62
CA PRO A 111 -14.27 -4.23 20.47
C PRO A 111 -13.09 -3.36 20.93
N TRP A 112 -12.12 -3.93 21.66
CA TRP A 112 -10.96 -3.23 22.17
C TRP A 112 -9.70 -3.66 21.43
N SER A 113 -9.31 -2.88 20.42
CA SER A 113 -7.90 -2.81 20.03
C SER A 113 -7.18 -2.04 21.13
N ASN A 114 -6.55 -2.75 22.08
CA ASN A 114 -5.74 -2.13 23.13
C ASN A 114 -4.51 -1.44 22.51
N GLY A 115 -4.69 -0.20 22.06
CA GLY A 115 -3.61 0.77 21.99
C GLY A 115 -3.43 1.36 23.38
N PRO A 116 -2.23 1.39 23.98
CA PRO A 116 -2.00 2.12 25.20
C PRO A 116 -2.28 3.60 24.91
N VAL A 117 -3.32 4.15 25.53
CA VAL A 117 -3.41 5.59 25.78
C VAL A 117 -2.96 5.79 27.22
N GLU A 118 -1.64 5.84 27.39
CA GLU A 118 -1.04 6.39 28.60
C GLU A 118 -0.25 7.63 28.16
N GLY A 119 -0.95 8.76 28.20
CA GLY A 119 -0.35 10.08 28.22
C GLY A 119 -0.85 10.79 29.47
N HIS A 120 0.01 10.83 30.49
CA HIS A 120 -0.01 11.86 31.52
C HIS A 120 1.14 12.83 31.22
#